data_AF-A0A537NUR1-F1
#
_entry.id   AF-A0A537NUR1-F1
#
_cell.length_a   1.000
_cell.length_b   1.000
_cell.length_c   1.000
_cell.angle_alpha   90.00
_cell.angle_beta   90.00
_cell.angle_gamma   90.00
#
_symmetry.space_group_name_H-M   'P 1'
#
loop_
_entity.id
_entity.type
_entity.pdbx_description
1 polymer ?
#
loop_
_entity_poly.entity_id
_entity_poly.type
_entity_poly.pdbx_seq_one_letter_code
_entity_poly.pdbx_strand_id
1 'polypeptide(L)'
;MVDATPLIFPQLGPAYEALFPWAEALLRAVVGFALVPHGLRNTFGMFPSTGVLSHNLGQLAQQLDRDGYRPGKFWAPAISLTLLVAGPMLALGLFTRLAAGPIVIFLIVSNYE
;
A
#
# COMPACT_ATOMS: atom_id res chain seq x y z
N MET A 1 12.25 9.65 28.74
CA MET A 1 13.01 9.55 27.48
C MET A 1 12.64 8.21 26.89
N VAL A 2 12.01 8.16 25.72
CA VAL A 2 11.77 6.88 25.03
C VAL A 2 13.15 6.41 24.58
N ASP A 3 13.59 5.23 25.02
CA ASP A 3 14.90 4.70 24.64
C ASP A 3 14.99 4.69 23.12
N ALA A 4 15.90 5.52 22.58
CA ALA A 4 16.16 5.54 21.15
C ALA A 4 16.71 4.17 20.78
N THR A 5 16.10 3.53 19.78
CA THR A 5 16.60 2.27 19.24
C THR A 5 18.10 2.43 18.95
N PRO A 6 18.98 1.62 19.58
CA PRO A 6 20.41 1.78 19.41
C PRO A 6 20.78 1.62 17.93
N LEU A 7 21.66 2.49 17.44
CA LEU A 7 22.16 2.41 16.07
C LEU A 7 22.87 1.07 15.84
N ILE A 8 22.58 0.42 14.72
CA ILE A 8 23.25 -0.82 14.31
C ILE A 8 24.76 -0.57 14.13
N PHE A 9 25.12 0.58 13.54
CA PHE A 9 26.50 1.03 13.38
C PHE A 9 26.69 2.44 13.98
N PRO A 10 27.06 2.55 15.28
CA PRO A 10 27.15 3.83 15.98
C PRO A 10 28.10 4.84 15.32
N GLN A 11 29.18 4.37 14.71
CA GLN A 11 30.15 5.21 13.99
C GLN A 11 29.56 5.95 12.76
N LEU A 12 28.39 5.53 12.27
CA LEU A 12 27.69 6.18 11.16
C LEU A 12 26.62 7.17 11.61
N GLY A 13 26.56 7.55 12.89
CA GLY A 13 25.56 8.45 13.47
C GLY A 13 25.23 9.69 12.61
N PRO A 14 26.23 10.49 12.18
CA PRO A 14 25.98 11.66 11.35
C PRO A 14 25.34 11.33 9.98
N ALA A 15 25.67 10.17 9.40
CA ALA A 15 25.07 9.74 8.14
C ALA A 15 23.61 9.30 8.32
N TYR A 16 23.28 8.61 9.44
CA TYR A 16 21.90 8.28 9.76
C TYR A 16 21.04 9.54 9.91
N GLU A 17 21.52 10.54 10.65
CA GLU A 17 20.80 11.82 10.82
C GLU A 17 20.61 12.56 9.50
N ALA A 18 21.66 12.63 8.67
CA ALA A 18 21.60 13.30 7.37
C ALA A 18 20.65 12.61 6.37
N LEU A 19 20.59 11.27 6.40
CA LEU A 19 19.78 10.48 5.47
C LEU A 19 18.36 10.21 5.97
N PHE A 20 18.09 10.34 7.27
CA PHE A 20 16.78 10.07 7.87
C PHE A 20 15.59 10.72 7.13
N PRO A 21 15.57 12.04 6.81
CA PRO A 21 14.43 12.64 6.11
C PRO A 21 14.26 12.10 4.69
N TRP A 22 15.36 11.74 4.02
CA TRP A 22 15.33 11.13 2.69
C TRP A 22 14.83 9.69 2.74
N ALA A 23 15.27 8.92 3.73
CA ALA A 23 14.81 7.55 3.95
C ALA A 23 13.30 7.52 4.22
N GLU A 24 12.79 8.42 5.07
CA GLU A 24 11.35 8.54 5.33
C GLU A 24 10.57 8.92 4.06
N ALA A 25 11.04 9.93 3.31
CA ALA A 25 10.39 10.38 2.08
C ALA A 25 10.39 9.30 1.00
N LEU A 26 11.52 8.61 0.80
CA LEU A 26 11.66 7.53 -0.18
C LEU A 26 10.84 6.31 0.20
N LEU A 27 10.87 5.89 1.46
CA LEU A 27 10.04 4.78 1.94
C LEU A 27 8.58 5.05 1.63
N ARG A 28 8.12 6.26 1.95
CA ARG A 28 6.74 6.67 1.72
C ARG A 28 6.40 6.72 0.24
N ALA A 29 7.25 7.32 -0.59
CA ALA A 29 7.05 7.42 -2.03
C ALA A 29 7.01 6.04 -2.70
N VAL A 30 7.98 5.17 -2.39
CA VAL A 30 8.08 3.82 -2.96
C VAL A 30 6.89 2.97 -2.55
N VAL A 31 6.56 2.91 -1.26
CA VAL A 31 5.41 2.13 -0.78
C VAL A 31 4.11 2.67 -1.38
N GLY A 32 3.86 3.98 -1.27
CA GLY A 32 2.62 4.58 -1.74
C GLY A 32 2.43 4.46 -3.26
N PHE A 33 3.47 4.70 -4.05
CA PHE A 33 3.36 4.59 -5.51
C PHE A 33 3.39 3.15 -6.01
N ALA A 34 4.01 2.20 -5.30
CA ALA A 34 3.95 0.78 -5.68
C ALA A 34 2.51 0.21 -5.62
N LEU A 35 1.66 0.76 -4.75
CA LEU A 35 0.26 0.36 -4.65
C LEU A 35 -0.58 0.79 -5.86
N VAL A 36 -0.17 1.85 -6.59
CA VAL A 36 -0.93 2.36 -7.75
C VAL A 36 -0.94 1.38 -8.92
N PRO A 37 0.20 0.94 -9.50
CA PRO A 37 0.19 -0.04 -10.58
C PRO A 37 -0.40 -1.37 -10.11
N HIS A 38 -0.20 -1.73 -8.83
CA HIS A 38 -0.87 -2.90 -8.24
C HIS A 38 -2.40 -2.75 -8.25
N GLY A 39 -2.94 -1.60 -7.83
CA GLY A 39 -4.37 -1.32 -7.85
C GLY A 39 -4.96 -1.22 -9.25
N LEU A 40 -4.23 -0.65 -10.21
CA LEU A 40 -4.64 -0.56 -11.62
C LEU A 40 -4.69 -1.95 -12.26
N ARG A 41 -3.69 -2.79 -11.98
CA ARG A 41 -3.68 -4.20 -12.36
C ARG A 41 -4.88 -4.94 -11.75
N ASN A 42 -5.06 -4.85 -10.44
CA ASN A 42 -6.04 -5.65 -9.70
C ASN A 42 -7.49 -5.24 -9.99
N THR A 43 -7.76 -3.93 -10.11
CA THR A 43 -9.12 -3.40 -10.27
C THR A 43 -9.57 -3.34 -11.73
N PHE A 44 -8.65 -2.98 -12.63
CA PHE A 44 -8.97 -2.66 -14.02
C PHE A 44 -8.30 -3.59 -15.04
N GLY A 45 -7.54 -4.60 -14.59
CA GLY A 45 -6.83 -5.50 -15.48
C GLY A 45 -5.82 -4.76 -16.36
N MET A 46 -5.32 -3.62 -15.89
CA MET A 46 -4.28 -2.88 -16.59
C MET A 46 -3.01 -3.73 -16.60
N PHE A 47 -2.19 -3.57 -17.65
CA PHE A 47 -1.01 -4.38 -17.96
C PHE A 47 -1.35 -5.78 -18.53
N PRO A 48 -0.89 -6.08 -19.77
CA PRO A 48 -1.16 -7.35 -20.43
C PRO A 48 -0.49 -8.52 -19.71
N SER A 49 -0.97 -9.74 -19.97
CA SER A 49 -0.35 -11.01 -19.49
C SER A 49 -0.24 -11.18 -17.97
N THR A 50 -1.06 -10.49 -17.19
CA THR A 50 -1.00 -10.53 -15.72
C THR A 50 -1.87 -11.60 -15.05
N GLY A 51 -2.70 -12.30 -15.83
CA GLY A 51 -3.65 -13.32 -15.35
C GLY A 51 -4.85 -12.77 -14.59
N VAL A 52 -4.99 -11.45 -14.47
CA VAL A 52 -6.11 -10.82 -13.75
C VAL A 52 -7.39 -10.92 -14.57
N LEU A 53 -8.45 -11.41 -13.93
CA LEU A 53 -9.77 -11.61 -14.55
C LEU A 53 -10.69 -10.39 -14.41
N SER A 54 -10.36 -9.50 -13.48
CA SER A 54 -11.16 -8.31 -13.16
C SER A 54 -10.71 -7.11 -14.00
N HIS A 55 -11.66 -6.52 -14.74
CA HIS A 55 -11.45 -5.32 -15.56
C HIS A 55 -12.24 -4.10 -15.04
N ASN A 56 -13.03 -4.27 -13.99
CA ASN A 56 -13.72 -3.20 -13.31
C ASN A 56 -14.05 -3.60 -11.87
N LEU A 57 -14.52 -2.62 -11.09
CA LEU A 57 -14.85 -2.80 -9.68
C LEU A 57 -15.93 -3.86 -9.41
N GLY A 58 -16.91 -3.99 -10.32
CA GLY A 58 -17.96 -5.00 -10.20
C GLY A 58 -17.44 -6.42 -10.40
N GLN A 59 -16.51 -6.61 -11.33
CA GLN A 59 -15.83 -7.89 -11.53
C GLN A 59 -14.89 -8.22 -10.37
N LEU A 60 -14.17 -7.21 -9.85
CA LEU A 60 -13.38 -7.38 -8.63
C LEU A 60 -14.25 -7.83 -7.45
N ALA A 61 -15.43 -7.23 -7.26
CA ALA A 61 -16.36 -7.66 -6.22
C ALA A 61 -16.80 -9.14 -6.39
N GLN A 62 -17.10 -9.56 -7.62
CA GLN A 62 -17.45 -10.96 -7.88
C GLN A 62 -16.28 -11.91 -7.66
N GLN A 63 -15.06 -11.48 -8.01
CA GLN A 63 -13.85 -12.26 -7.77
C GLN A 63 -13.61 -12.42 -6.27
N LEU A 64 -13.66 -11.33 -5.50
CA LEU A 64 -13.53 -11.35 -4.04
C LEU A 64 -14.58 -12.25 -3.37
N ASP A 65 -15.83 -12.24 -3.83
CA ASP A 65 -16.86 -13.16 -3.32
C ASP A 65 -16.54 -14.64 -3.59
N ARG A 66 -15.89 -14.95 -4.73
CA ARG A 66 -15.44 -16.33 -5.06
C ARG A 66 -14.24 -16.73 -4.21
N ASP A 67 -13.33 -15.80 -3.97
CA ASP A 67 -12.09 -15.99 -3.21
C ASP A 67 -12.35 -16.06 -1.69
N GLY A 68 -13.58 -15.73 -1.25
CA GLY A 68 -14.02 -15.86 0.15
C GLY A 68 -14.14 -14.52 0.90
N TYR A 69 -13.71 -13.42 0.29
CA TYR A 69 -13.86 -12.05 0.78
C TYR A 69 -15.29 -11.54 0.61
N ARG A 70 -16.19 -12.06 1.43
CA ARG A 70 -17.62 -11.70 1.44
C ARG A 70 -17.90 -10.58 2.45
N PRO A 71 -18.70 -9.55 2.11
CA PRO A 71 -19.28 -9.29 0.79
C PRO A 71 -18.30 -8.55 -0.12
N GLY A 72 -18.03 -9.09 -1.30
CA GLY A 72 -17.09 -8.52 -2.27
C GLY A 72 -17.48 -7.12 -2.74
N LYS A 73 -18.78 -6.80 -2.75
CA LYS A 73 -19.29 -5.44 -3.03
C LYS A 73 -18.80 -4.37 -2.05
N PHE A 74 -18.47 -4.76 -0.82
CA PHE A 74 -17.87 -3.87 0.17
C PHE A 74 -16.34 -3.84 0.03
N TRP A 75 -15.72 -5.01 -0.11
CA TRP A 75 -14.26 -5.12 -0.13
C TRP A 75 -13.63 -4.58 -1.41
N ALA A 76 -14.26 -4.73 -2.58
CA ALA A 76 -13.75 -4.19 -3.84
C ALA A 76 -13.51 -2.67 -3.78
N PRO A 77 -14.50 -1.81 -3.46
CA PRO A 77 -14.25 -0.37 -3.33
C PRO A 77 -13.26 -0.04 -2.22
N ALA A 78 -13.29 -0.75 -1.09
CA ALA A 78 -12.35 -0.50 0.01
C ALA A 78 -10.89 -0.75 -0.40
N ILE A 79 -10.62 -1.88 -1.07
CA ILE A 79 -9.30 -2.23 -1.58
C ILE A 79 -8.87 -1.26 -2.68
N SER A 80 -9.73 -1.00 -3.68
CA SER A 80 -9.39 -0.07 -4.76
C SER A 80 -9.12 1.35 -4.24
N LEU A 81 -9.88 1.85 -3.26
CA LEU A 81 -9.63 3.15 -2.62
C LEU A 81 -8.31 3.16 -1.86
N THR A 82 -8.00 2.09 -1.14
CA THR A 82 -6.71 1.97 -0.41
C THR A 82 -5.53 2.04 -1.38
N LEU A 83 -5.61 1.33 -2.50
CA LEU A 83 -4.53 1.25 -3.47
C LEU A 83 -4.38 2.52 -4.32
N LEU A 84 -5.51 3.04 -4.83
CA LEU A 84 -5.52 4.10 -5.85
C LEU A 84 -5.67 5.51 -5.27
N VAL A 85 -6.08 5.64 -4.01
CA VAL A 85 -6.23 6.94 -3.34
C VAL A 85 -5.31 7.03 -2.12
N ALA A 86 -5.40 6.10 -1.17
CA ALA A 86 -4.54 6.15 0.00
C ALA A 86 -3.05 5.94 -0.37
N GLY A 87 -2.74 5.10 -1.37
CA GLY A 87 -1.38 4.93 -1.91
C GLY A 87 -0.74 6.26 -2.37
N PRO A 88 -1.32 6.99 -3.33
CA PRO A 88 -0.83 8.32 -3.72
C PRO A 88 -0.82 9.34 -2.58
N MET A 89 -1.84 9.34 -1.71
CA MET A 89 -1.86 10.21 -0.53
C MET A 89 -0.67 9.96 0.37
N LEU A 90 -0.36 8.68 0.65
CA LEU A 90 0.82 8.29 1.39
C LEU A 90 2.06 8.79 0.64
N ALA A 91 2.27 8.42 -0.63
CA ALA A 91 3.45 8.78 -1.41
C ALA A 91 3.77 10.28 -1.37
N LEU A 92 2.75 11.11 -1.59
CA LEU A 92 2.86 12.57 -1.62
C LEU A 92 2.97 13.21 -0.23
N GLY A 93 2.74 12.45 0.84
CA GLY A 93 2.76 12.97 2.21
C GLY A 93 1.47 13.65 2.66
N LEU A 94 0.36 13.38 1.99
CA LEU A 94 -0.96 13.92 2.31
C LEU A 94 -1.68 13.00 3.30
N PHE A 95 -2.13 13.54 4.43
CA PHE A 95 -2.88 12.80 5.45
C PHE A 95 -2.23 11.45 5.83
N THR A 96 -0.90 11.40 5.90
CA THR A 96 -0.11 10.15 5.98
C THR A 96 -0.58 9.18 7.06
N ARG A 97 -0.94 9.68 8.24
CA ARG A 97 -1.44 8.87 9.36
C ARG A 97 -2.76 8.17 9.02
N LEU A 98 -3.67 8.89 8.36
CA LEU A 98 -4.97 8.35 7.96
C LEU A 98 -4.83 7.40 6.76
N ALA A 99 -3.95 7.71 5.81
CA ALA A 99 -3.66 6.86 4.66
C ALA A 99 -2.95 5.55 5.06
N ALA A 100 -2.01 5.61 6.03
CA ALA A 100 -1.24 4.45 6.47
C ALA A 100 -2.11 3.38 7.14
N GLY A 101 -3.16 3.75 7.88
CA GLY A 101 -4.06 2.80 8.56
C GLY A 101 -4.63 1.71 7.63
N PRO A 102 -5.42 2.05 6.60
CA PRO A 102 -5.97 1.07 5.66
C PRO A 102 -4.89 0.37 4.84
N ILE A 103 -3.78 1.03 4.50
CA ILE A 103 -2.65 0.40 3.79
C ILE A 103 -2.03 -0.72 4.63
N VAL A 104 -1.78 -0.49 5.92
CA VAL A 104 -1.23 -1.51 6.82
C VAL A 104 -2.19 -2.68 6.95
N ILE A 105 -3.49 -2.41 7.16
CA ILE A 105 -4.52 -3.47 7.22
C ILE A 105 -4.52 -4.29 5.92
N PHE A 106 -4.50 -3.63 4.77
CA PHE A 106 -4.45 -4.28 3.46
C PHE A 106 -3.21 -5.16 3.31
N LEU A 107 -2.01 -4.65 3.61
CA LEU A 107 -0.77 -5.42 3.49
C LEU A 107 -0.70 -6.62 4.45
N ILE A 108 -1.27 -6.50 5.65
CA ILE A 108 -1.38 -7.62 6.59
C ILE A 108 -2.25 -8.72 5.98
N VAL A 109 -3.44 -8.38 5.49
CA VAL A 109 -4.36 -9.35 4.89
C VAL A 109 -3.76 -9.96 3.63
N SER A 110 -3.15 -9.14 2.77
CA SER A 110 -2.57 -9.58 1.51
C SER A 110 -1.34 -10.47 1.63
N ASN A 111 -0.73 -10.56 2.81
CA ASN A 111 0.35 -11.51 3.06
C ASN A 111 -0.15 -12.93 3.38
N TYR A 112 -1.44 -13.09 3.70
CA TYR A 112 -2.04 -14.40 4.03
C TYR A 112 -2.73 -15.09 2.85
N GLU A 113 -2.98 -14.37 1.76
CA GLU A 113 -3.58 -14.85 0.51
C GLU A 113 -2.52 -15.35 -0.50
#